data_AF-A0A8S3ZIQ4-F1
#
_entry.id   AF-A0A8S3ZIQ4-F1
#
_cell.length_a   1.000
_cell.length_b   1.000
_cell.length_c   1.000
_cell.angle_alpha   90.00
_cell.angle_beta   90.00
_cell.angle_gamma   90.00
#
_symmetry.space_group_name_H-M   'P 1'
#
loop_
_entity.id
_entity.type
_entity.pdbx_description
1 polymer ?
#
loop_
_entity_poly.entity_id
_entity_poly.type
_entity_poly.pdbx_seq_one_letter_code
_entity_poly.pdbx_strand_id
1 'polypeptide(L)'
;HGCKNCGFAFCSRCLNDKSLPVPKKNNAKHHVCHKCFKILTGAVPPSSEQQTYDLPEAYIKRLTALQERETGGHTSHAGHPSGGGTVIPEHLRKLDKADREIAMRLEKLKADGKPKEKVTDADLQTRLAQLKGQHHVPEAKPIYKPAVRKSETQQVDDLIDQLLAEVDIDSLRPDPAQEVEDRLARLRQAD
;
A
#
# COMPACT_ATOMS: atom_id res chain seq x y z
N HIS A 1 7.02 -26.05 -19.24
CA HIS A 1 7.99 -24.99 -19.56
C HIS A 1 7.25 -23.66 -19.65
N GLY A 2 7.87 -22.52 -19.35
CA GLY A 2 7.17 -21.22 -19.31
C GLY A 2 7.77 -20.20 -20.26
N CYS A 3 6.92 -19.40 -20.92
CA CYS A 3 7.38 -18.29 -21.75
C CYS A 3 7.91 -17.15 -20.87
N LYS A 4 9.15 -16.71 -21.09
CA LYS A 4 9.77 -15.64 -20.29
C LYS A 4 9.28 -14.23 -20.62
N ASN A 5 8.46 -14.06 -21.66
CA ASN A 5 7.88 -12.77 -22.04
C ASN A 5 6.46 -12.54 -21.46
N CYS A 6 5.57 -13.54 -21.54
CA CYS A 6 4.18 -13.46 -21.04
C CYS A 6 3.91 -14.25 -19.75
N GLY A 7 4.82 -15.11 -19.30
CA GLY A 7 4.67 -15.85 -18.03
C GLY A 7 3.78 -17.10 -18.09
N PHE A 8 3.06 -17.34 -19.18
CA PHE A 8 2.21 -18.53 -19.32
C PHE A 8 3.02 -19.83 -19.50
N ALA A 9 2.43 -20.93 -19.05
CA ALA A 9 2.96 -22.27 -19.21
C ALA A 9 2.59 -22.88 -20.57
N PHE A 10 3.54 -23.58 -21.19
CA PHE A 10 3.38 -24.27 -22.46
C PHE A 10 4.11 -25.62 -22.46
N CYS A 11 3.76 -26.45 -23.43
CA CYS A 11 4.46 -27.70 -23.71
C CYS A 11 5.93 -27.45 -24.11
N SER A 12 6.83 -28.41 -23.91
CA SER A 12 8.25 -28.29 -24.29
C SER A 12 8.41 -28.02 -25.79
N ARG A 13 7.73 -28.80 -26.63
CA ARG A 13 7.71 -28.63 -28.10
C ARG A 13 7.26 -27.22 -28.54
N CYS A 14 6.35 -26.62 -27.79
CA CYS A 14 5.78 -25.31 -28.09
C CYS A 14 6.81 -24.16 -27.92
N LEU A 15 7.85 -24.38 -27.12
CA LEU A 15 8.82 -23.37 -26.68
C LEU A 15 10.24 -23.59 -27.23
N ASN A 16 10.64 -24.84 -27.51
CA ASN A 16 12.03 -25.18 -27.86
C ASN A 16 12.56 -24.43 -29.10
N ASP A 17 11.76 -24.29 -30.15
CA ASP A 17 12.24 -23.73 -31.43
C ASP A 17 12.29 -22.19 -31.47
N LYS A 18 11.77 -21.52 -30.42
CA LYS A 18 11.50 -20.08 -30.42
C LYS A 18 12.30 -19.40 -29.32
N SER A 19 13.60 -19.23 -29.54
CA SER A 19 14.52 -18.53 -28.62
C SER A 19 14.92 -17.17 -29.19
N LEU A 20 14.62 -16.10 -28.46
CA LEU A 20 14.84 -14.71 -28.87
C LEU A 20 15.28 -13.85 -27.69
N PRO A 21 15.94 -12.70 -27.91
CA PRO A 21 16.23 -11.75 -26.85
C PRO A 21 14.92 -11.18 -26.29
N VAL A 22 14.73 -11.29 -24.97
CA VAL A 22 13.54 -10.75 -24.28
C VAL A 22 13.92 -9.46 -23.55
N PRO A 23 13.34 -8.29 -23.91
CA PRO A 23 13.66 -7.01 -23.27
C PRO A 23 13.49 -7.00 -21.74
N LYS A 24 12.46 -7.69 -21.23
CA LYS A 24 12.19 -7.83 -19.78
C LYS A 24 13.25 -8.64 -19.01
N LYS A 25 14.18 -9.29 -19.71
CA LYS A 25 15.21 -10.18 -19.14
C LYS A 25 16.59 -9.78 -19.64
N ASN A 26 16.90 -8.49 -19.58
CA ASN A 26 18.21 -7.94 -19.97
C ASN A 26 18.64 -8.32 -21.39
N ASN A 27 17.68 -8.46 -22.32
CA ASN A 27 17.90 -8.92 -23.70
C ASN A 27 18.59 -10.30 -23.81
N ALA A 28 18.54 -11.12 -22.76
CA ALA A 28 19.04 -12.50 -22.82
C ALA A 28 18.13 -13.37 -23.69
N LYS A 29 18.73 -14.36 -24.37
CA LYS A 29 18.02 -15.32 -25.21
C LYS A 29 17.18 -16.24 -24.33
N HIS A 30 15.86 -16.24 -24.55
CA HIS A 30 14.94 -17.09 -23.82
C HIS A 30 13.88 -17.68 -24.74
N HIS A 31 13.39 -18.86 -24.34
CA HIS A 31 12.27 -19.51 -25.02
C HIS A 31 10.96 -18.75 -24.80
N VAL A 32 10.29 -18.45 -25.91
CA VAL A 32 9.04 -17.70 -25.95
C VAL A 32 7.95 -18.45 -26.70
N CYS A 33 6.69 -18.24 -26.33
CA CYS A 33 5.57 -18.84 -27.04
C CYS A 33 5.42 -18.22 -28.44
N HIS A 34 4.68 -18.86 -29.33
CA HIS A 34 4.49 -18.40 -30.70
C HIS A 34 3.91 -16.98 -30.81
N LYS A 35 2.97 -16.61 -29.92
CA LYS A 35 2.41 -15.25 -29.87
C LYS A 35 3.49 -14.23 -29.51
N CYS A 36 4.28 -14.48 -28.47
CA CYS A 36 5.37 -13.60 -28.07
C CYS A 36 6.50 -13.55 -29.08
N PHE A 37 6.80 -14.67 -29.76
CA PHE A 37 7.75 -14.70 -30.86
C PHE A 37 7.33 -13.72 -31.96
N LYS A 38 6.08 -13.82 -32.44
CA LYS A 38 5.54 -12.90 -33.47
C LYS A 38 5.55 -11.43 -33.05
N ILE A 39 5.26 -11.14 -31.78
CA ILE A 39 5.29 -9.76 -31.25
C ILE A 39 6.73 -9.23 -31.21
N LEU A 40 7.69 -10.04 -30.73
CA LEU A 40 9.08 -9.63 -30.60
C LEU A 40 9.81 -9.55 -31.95
N THR A 41 9.38 -10.32 -32.96
CA THR A 41 9.90 -10.22 -34.33
C THR A 41 9.18 -9.16 -35.17
N GLY A 42 8.22 -8.41 -34.60
CA GLY A 42 7.47 -7.37 -35.31
C GLY A 42 6.46 -7.87 -36.36
N ALA A 43 6.12 -9.17 -36.35
CA ALA A 43 5.17 -9.75 -37.31
C ALA A 43 3.70 -9.48 -36.95
N VAL A 44 3.42 -9.11 -35.69
CA VAL A 44 2.08 -8.74 -35.20
C VAL A 44 2.26 -7.64 -34.15
N PRO A 45 1.47 -6.55 -34.17
CA PRO A 45 1.50 -5.57 -33.09
C PRO A 45 1.14 -6.24 -31.75
N PRO A 46 1.72 -5.79 -30.61
CA PRO A 46 1.28 -6.29 -29.31
C PRO A 46 -0.23 -6.09 -29.17
N SER A 47 -0.93 -7.13 -28.70
CA SER A 47 -2.39 -7.08 -28.56
C SER A 47 -2.76 -5.93 -27.62
N SER A 48 -3.51 -4.97 -28.15
CA SER A 48 -3.97 -3.74 -27.52
C SER A 48 -5.08 -3.99 -26.49
N GLU A 49 -4.84 -4.91 -25.55
CA GLU A 49 -5.49 -4.91 -24.24
C GLU A 49 -4.60 -4.13 -23.26
N GLN A 50 -4.11 -2.97 -23.70
CA GLN A 50 -3.69 -1.95 -22.77
C GLN A 50 -4.99 -1.41 -22.18
N GLN A 51 -5.31 -1.83 -20.97
CA GLN A 51 -6.17 -1.04 -20.09
C GLN A 51 -5.70 0.40 -20.20
N THR A 52 -6.47 1.22 -20.91
CA THR A 52 -6.28 2.65 -21.01
C THR A 52 -6.64 3.22 -19.66
N TYR A 53 -5.72 3.09 -18.71
CA TYR A 53 -5.77 3.93 -17.54
C TYR A 53 -5.33 5.31 -18.04
N ASP A 54 -6.30 6.16 -18.35
CA ASP A 54 -6.03 7.56 -18.56
C ASP A 54 -5.27 8.04 -17.33
N LEU A 55 -4.09 8.62 -17.56
CA LEU A 55 -3.29 9.13 -16.45
C LEU A 55 -4.15 10.14 -15.70
N PRO A 56 -4.12 10.13 -14.35
CA PRO A 56 -4.94 11.03 -13.55
C PRO A 56 -4.82 12.45 -14.10
N GLU A 57 -5.94 13.14 -14.28
CA GLU A 57 -6.02 14.42 -15.01
C GLU A 57 -4.98 15.46 -14.52
N ALA A 58 -4.70 15.47 -13.22
CA ALA A 58 -3.69 16.32 -12.59
C ALA A 58 -2.25 16.04 -13.04
N TYR A 59 -1.94 14.81 -13.46
CA TYR A 59 -0.64 14.45 -14.02
C TYR A 59 -0.53 14.92 -15.47
N ILE A 60 -1.57 14.72 -16.28
CA ILE A 60 -1.61 15.19 -17.67
C ILE A 60 -1.41 16.71 -17.70
N LYS A 61 -2.17 17.47 -16.90
CA LYS A 61 -2.05 18.93 -16.78
C LYS A 61 -0.65 19.40 -16.42
N ARG A 62 0.06 18.66 -15.56
CA ARG A 62 1.45 18.99 -15.21
C ARG A 62 2.41 18.79 -16.36
N LEU A 63 2.25 17.72 -17.14
CA LEU A 63 3.08 17.49 -18.32
C LEU A 63 2.80 18.52 -19.41
N THR A 64 1.53 18.87 -19.65
CA THR A 64 1.17 19.91 -20.64
C THR A 64 1.75 21.26 -20.23
N ALA A 65 1.60 21.66 -18.97
CA ALA A 65 2.15 22.91 -18.45
C ALA A 65 3.69 22.97 -18.50
N LEU A 66 4.39 21.84 -18.34
CA LEU A 66 5.85 21.77 -18.50
C LEU A 66 6.25 21.92 -19.98
N GLN A 67 5.57 21.19 -20.87
CA GLN A 67 5.83 21.26 -22.30
C GLN A 67 5.55 22.66 -22.87
N GLU A 68 4.47 23.33 -22.42
CA GLU A 68 4.16 24.72 -22.77
C GLU A 68 5.25 25.71 -22.31
N ARG A 69 5.92 25.45 -21.18
CA ARG A 69 7.05 26.25 -20.69
C ARG A 69 8.35 25.99 -21.45
N GLU A 70 8.51 24.81 -22.01
CA GLU A 70 9.66 24.46 -22.85
C GLU A 70 9.50 25.04 -24.27
N THR A 71 8.28 25.05 -24.82
CA THR A 71 8.00 25.58 -26.15
C THR A 71 7.71 27.08 -26.16
N GLY A 72 7.18 27.63 -25.07
CA GLY A 72 6.95 29.06 -24.87
C GLY A 72 8.11 29.69 -24.13
N GLY A 73 9.06 30.27 -24.86
CA GLY A 73 10.18 31.00 -24.28
C GLY A 73 9.72 32.05 -23.26
N HIS A 74 10.41 32.06 -22.10
CA HIS A 74 10.36 33.06 -21.03
C HIS A 74 9.32 34.19 -21.20
N THR A 75 8.08 33.94 -20.79
CA THR A 75 7.19 35.06 -20.41
C THR A 75 7.61 35.52 -19.02
N SER A 76 8.39 36.59 -19.01
CA SER A 76 8.72 37.38 -17.85
C SER A 76 7.44 37.86 -17.17
N HIS A 77 7.08 37.23 -16.05
CA HIS A 77 6.07 37.79 -15.16
C HIS A 77 6.53 39.19 -14.72
N ALA A 78 5.70 40.17 -15.08
CA ALA A 78 5.78 41.60 -14.82
C ALA A 78 6.63 42.00 -13.62
N GLY A 79 7.63 42.85 -13.90
CA GLY A 79 8.50 43.47 -12.91
C GLY A 79 7.72 44.35 -11.93
N HIS A 80 8.01 44.15 -10.65
CA HIS A 80 7.77 45.14 -9.61
C HIS A 80 9.02 46.01 -9.51
N PRO A 81 8.94 47.35 -9.47
CA PRO A 81 10.12 48.17 -9.31
C PRO A 81 10.53 48.07 -7.85
N SER A 82 11.72 47.59 -7.57
CA SER A 82 12.30 47.73 -6.25
C SER A 82 13.74 48.17 -6.42
N GLY A 83 13.89 49.50 -6.51
CA GLY A 83 15.09 50.15 -6.06
C GLY A 83 15.30 49.79 -4.59
N GLY A 84 16.51 49.35 -4.27
CA GLY A 84 16.91 48.96 -2.93
C GLY A 84 18.23 48.21 -3.05
N GLY A 85 19.34 48.94 -2.87
CA GLY A 85 20.68 48.36 -2.92
C GLY A 85 20.83 47.29 -1.83
N THR A 86 20.69 46.03 -2.21
CA THR A 86 20.95 44.89 -1.31
C THR A 86 22.40 44.45 -1.43
N VAL A 87 23.07 44.35 -0.29
CA VAL A 87 24.44 43.85 -0.17
C VAL A 87 24.48 42.41 -0.70
N ILE A 88 25.22 42.19 -1.78
CA ILE A 88 25.34 40.89 -2.44
C ILE A 88 26.29 40.01 -1.61
N PRO A 89 25.85 38.83 -1.14
CA PRO A 89 26.72 37.87 -0.47
C PRO A 89 27.89 37.44 -1.35
N GLU A 90 29.08 37.27 -0.77
CA GLU A 90 30.31 36.99 -1.52
C GLU A 90 30.21 35.76 -2.44
N HIS A 91 29.51 34.72 -1.99
CA HIS A 91 29.32 33.48 -2.74
C HIS A 91 28.45 33.66 -4.00
N LEU A 92 27.64 34.72 -4.06
CA LEU A 92 26.78 35.07 -5.20
C LEU A 92 27.42 36.11 -6.13
N ARG A 93 28.54 36.72 -5.72
CA ARG A 93 29.26 37.71 -6.57
C ARG A 93 29.93 37.08 -7.78
N LYS A 94 30.30 35.80 -7.69
CA LYS A 94 30.96 35.03 -8.77
C LYS A 94 29.98 34.53 -9.84
N LEU A 95 28.68 34.69 -9.63
CA LEU A 95 27.63 34.29 -10.56
C LEU A 95 27.27 35.45 -11.49
N ASP A 96 26.87 35.09 -12.71
CA ASP A 96 26.33 36.04 -13.67
C ASP A 96 25.08 36.75 -13.12
N LYS A 97 24.77 37.93 -13.66
CA LYS A 97 23.71 38.79 -13.13
C LYS A 97 22.35 38.07 -13.01
N ALA A 98 22.01 37.25 -14.01
CA ALA A 98 20.77 36.47 -14.03
C ALA A 98 20.79 35.38 -12.94
N ASP A 99 21.86 34.59 -12.88
CA ASP A 99 22.00 33.50 -11.90
C ASP A 99 22.04 34.01 -10.46
N ARG A 100 22.64 35.18 -10.26
CA ARG A 100 22.66 35.86 -8.96
C ARG A 100 21.27 36.27 -8.49
N GLU A 101 20.47 36.84 -9.38
CA GLU A 101 19.09 37.23 -9.06
C GLU A 101 18.23 36.01 -8.73
N ILE A 102 18.41 34.93 -9.49
CA ILE A 102 17.75 33.65 -9.24
C ILE A 102 18.18 33.09 -7.88
N ALA A 103 19.48 33.10 -7.58
CA ALA A 103 20.01 32.59 -6.32
C ALA A 103 19.47 33.38 -5.11
N MET A 104 19.43 34.72 -5.18
CA MET A 104 18.83 35.56 -4.15
C MET A 104 17.34 35.24 -3.94
N ARG A 105 16.59 35.05 -5.03
CA ARG A 105 15.18 34.68 -4.97
C ARG A 105 14.99 33.31 -4.33
N LEU A 106 15.85 32.34 -4.66
CA LEU A 106 15.82 31.00 -4.08
C LEU A 106 16.17 31.01 -2.59
N GLU A 107 17.12 31.83 -2.16
CA GLU A 107 17.47 31.98 -0.75
C GLU A 107 16.32 32.59 0.06
N LYS A 108 15.66 33.61 -0.49
CA LYS A 108 14.43 34.18 0.09
C LYS A 108 13.30 33.13 0.18
N LEU A 109 13.07 32.37 -0.89
CA LEU A 109 12.07 31.30 -0.88
C LEU A 109 12.40 30.17 0.11
N LYS A 110 13.68 29.88 0.33
CA LYS A 110 14.12 28.92 1.36
C LYS A 110 13.91 29.46 2.78
N ALA A 111 14.04 30.77 2.98
CA ALA A 111 13.73 31.40 4.26
C ALA A 111 12.22 31.37 4.54
N ASP A 112 11.40 31.71 3.53
CA ASP A 112 9.94 31.78 3.64
C ASP A 112 9.26 30.39 3.62
N GLY A 113 9.87 29.41 2.94
CA GLY A 113 9.32 28.08 2.68
C GLY A 113 9.65 27.01 3.72
N LYS A 114 10.36 27.36 4.80
CA LYS A 114 10.47 26.45 5.95
C LYS A 114 9.08 26.36 6.60
N PRO A 115 8.48 25.15 6.71
CA PRO A 115 7.21 25.01 7.41
C PRO A 115 7.39 25.53 8.83
N LYS A 116 6.55 26.50 9.22
CA LYS A 116 6.60 27.20 10.51
C LYS A 116 6.44 26.27 11.71
N GLU A 117 5.97 25.05 11.47
CA GLU A 117 5.77 24.01 12.47
C GLU A 117 6.17 22.66 11.89
N LYS A 118 6.95 21.89 12.65
CA LYS A 118 7.27 20.51 12.29
C LYS A 118 5.99 19.69 12.50
N VAL A 119 5.29 19.41 11.40
CA VAL A 119 4.11 18.53 11.42
C VAL A 119 4.53 17.20 12.03
N THR A 120 3.85 16.80 13.10
CA THR A 120 4.15 15.56 13.81
C THR A 120 3.51 14.36 13.10
N ASP A 121 4.01 13.15 13.35
CA ASP A 121 3.41 11.93 12.77
C ASP A 121 1.95 11.75 13.18
N ALA A 122 1.57 12.20 14.38
CA ALA A 122 0.18 12.20 14.85
C ALA A 122 -0.72 13.12 14.00
N ASP A 123 -0.22 14.30 13.63
CA ASP A 123 -0.94 15.23 12.75
C ASP A 123 -1.12 14.63 11.34
N LEU A 124 -0.10 13.94 10.84
CA LEU A 124 -0.17 13.25 9.55
C LEU A 124 -1.19 12.12 9.55
N GLN A 125 -1.21 11.30 10.61
CA GLN A 125 -2.19 10.23 10.76
C GLN A 125 -3.62 10.76 10.87
N THR A 126 -3.81 11.87 11.57
CA THR A 126 -5.10 12.54 11.70
C THR A 126 -5.62 13.03 10.35
N ARG A 127 -4.78 13.72 9.57
CA ARG A 127 -5.12 14.16 8.20
C ARG A 127 -5.43 12.97 7.29
N LEU A 128 -4.66 11.89 7.40
CA LEU A 128 -4.87 10.69 6.60
C LEU A 128 -6.22 10.02 6.91
N ALA A 129 -6.62 9.98 8.19
CA ALA A 129 -7.91 9.45 8.59
C ALA A 129 -9.06 10.31 8.04
N GLN A 130 -8.97 11.64 8.15
CA GLN A 130 -9.94 12.58 7.59
C GLN A 130 -10.12 12.40 6.08
N LEU A 131 -9.02 12.25 5.33
CA LEU A 131 -9.07 12.00 3.88
C LEU A 131 -9.73 10.67 3.52
N LYS A 132 -9.64 9.67 4.41
CA LYS A 132 -10.31 8.37 4.25
C LYS A 132 -11.76 8.37 4.76
N GLY A 133 -12.26 9.48 5.28
CA GLY A 133 -13.59 9.56 5.92
C GLY A 133 -13.67 8.77 7.23
N GLN A 134 -12.54 8.50 7.87
CA GLN A 134 -12.45 7.75 9.12
C GLN A 134 -12.00 8.70 10.26
N HIS A 135 -12.40 8.40 11.50
CA HIS A 135 -11.85 9.09 12.67
C HIS A 135 -10.52 8.45 13.06
N HIS A 136 -9.49 9.27 13.30
CA HIS A 136 -8.21 8.76 13.82
C HIS A 136 -8.43 8.24 15.23
N VAL A 137 -8.05 6.98 15.48
CA VAL A 137 -8.02 6.40 16.81
C VAL A 137 -6.54 6.26 17.17
N PRO A 138 -6.01 7.15 18.02
CA PRO A 138 -4.65 6.99 18.52
C PRO A 138 -4.62 5.69 19.33
N GLU A 139 -3.76 4.77 18.92
CA GLU A 139 -3.61 3.41 19.50
C GLU A 139 -4.74 2.43 19.16
N ALA A 140 -4.75 1.95 17.92
CA ALA A 140 -5.42 0.68 17.62
C ALA A 140 -4.75 -0.43 18.43
N LYS A 141 -5.44 -0.94 19.45
CA LYS A 141 -5.02 -2.14 20.19
C LYS A 141 -4.71 -3.24 19.17
N PRO A 142 -3.58 -3.95 19.31
CA PRO A 142 -3.23 -5.00 18.36
C PRO A 142 -4.38 -6.02 18.31
N ILE A 143 -4.92 -6.21 17.10
CA ILE A 143 -6.05 -7.12 16.82
C ILE A 143 -5.72 -8.56 17.26
N TYR A 144 -4.43 -8.90 17.28
CA TYR A 144 -3.92 -10.18 17.72
C TYR A 144 -2.98 -10.00 18.92
N LYS A 145 -3.37 -10.58 20.06
CA LYS A 145 -2.46 -10.84 21.18
C LYS A 145 -1.99 -12.29 21.04
N PRO A 146 -0.68 -12.56 20.87
CA PRO A 146 -0.20 -13.93 20.84
C PRO A 146 -0.57 -14.63 22.14
N ALA A 147 -1.03 -15.87 22.04
CA ALA A 147 -1.36 -16.69 23.20
C ALA A 147 -0.14 -16.78 24.13
N VAL A 148 -0.33 -16.39 25.39
CA VAL A 148 0.68 -16.53 26.43
C VAL A 148 0.99 -18.02 26.56
N ARG A 149 2.26 -18.42 26.42
CA ARG A 149 2.68 -19.80 26.67
C ARG A 149 2.56 -20.05 28.18
N LYS A 150 1.53 -20.79 28.57
CA LYS A 150 1.34 -21.27 29.96
C LYS A 150 2.42 -22.29 30.29
N SER A 151 2.94 -22.27 31.52
CA SER A 151 3.86 -23.33 32.01
C SER A 151 3.14 -24.67 32.09
N GLU A 152 3.88 -25.78 32.08
CA GLU A 152 3.30 -27.13 32.21
C GLU A 152 2.46 -27.27 33.49
N THR A 153 2.94 -26.71 34.61
CA THR A 153 2.20 -26.69 35.88
C THR A 153 0.87 -25.97 35.75
N GLN A 154 0.85 -24.79 35.12
CA GLN A 154 -0.36 -24.00 34.94
C GLN A 154 -1.35 -24.67 33.99
N GLN A 155 -0.86 -25.41 32.98
CA GLN A 155 -1.72 -26.21 32.10
C GLN A 155 -2.37 -27.36 32.86
N VAL A 156 -1.65 -28.00 33.78
CA VAL A 156 -2.19 -29.06 34.64
C VAL A 156 -3.23 -28.50 35.59
N ASP A 157 -2.95 -27.38 36.25
CA ASP A 157 -3.89 -26.72 37.16
C ASP A 157 -5.18 -26.33 36.42
N ASP A 158 -5.07 -25.69 35.24
CA ASP A 158 -6.23 -25.35 34.41
C ASP A 158 -7.07 -26.58 34.02
N LEU A 159 -6.41 -27.73 33.77
CA LEU A 159 -7.09 -28.98 33.41
C LEU A 159 -7.82 -29.59 34.61
N ILE A 160 -7.22 -29.50 35.80
CA ILE A 160 -7.87 -29.92 37.05
C ILE A 160 -9.10 -29.06 37.31
N ASP A 161 -8.98 -27.74 37.17
CA ASP A 161 -10.10 -26.81 37.33
C ASP A 161 -11.25 -27.12 36.35
N GLN A 162 -10.91 -27.44 35.10
CA GLN A 162 -11.92 -27.85 34.11
C GLN A 162 -12.64 -29.13 34.53
N LEU A 163 -11.90 -30.16 34.97
CA LEU A 163 -12.49 -31.44 35.41
C LEU A 163 -13.40 -31.25 36.63
N LEU A 164 -12.98 -30.42 37.59
CA LEU A 164 -13.81 -30.11 38.76
C LEU A 164 -15.11 -29.41 38.37
N ALA A 165 -15.02 -28.44 37.45
CA ALA A 165 -16.20 -27.74 36.95
C ALA A 165 -17.17 -28.68 36.20
N GLU A 166 -16.66 -29.65 35.43
CA GLU A 166 -17.49 -30.66 34.77
C GLU A 166 -18.21 -31.57 35.78
N VAL A 167 -17.50 -32.01 36.82
CA VAL A 167 -18.08 -32.82 37.91
C VAL A 167 -19.17 -32.04 38.66
N ASP A 168 -18.94 -30.75 38.94
CA ASP A 168 -19.93 -29.90 39.58
C ASP A 168 -21.20 -29.78 38.73
N ILE A 169 -21.07 -29.60 37.40
CA ILE A 169 -22.22 -29.54 36.48
C ILE A 169 -22.98 -30.86 36.49
N ASP A 170 -22.28 -31.99 36.42
CA ASP A 170 -22.93 -33.31 36.41
C ASP A 170 -23.63 -33.62 37.73
N SER A 171 -23.10 -33.13 38.86
CA SER A 171 -23.76 -33.28 40.17
C SER A 171 -25.11 -32.56 40.27
N LEU A 172 -25.30 -31.49 39.49
CA LEU A 172 -26.56 -30.73 39.43
C LEU A 172 -27.59 -31.36 38.50
N ARG A 173 -27.23 -32.37 37.71
CA ARG A 173 -28.18 -33.02 36.81
C ARG A 173 -29.09 -33.96 37.61
N PRO A 174 -30.42 -33.82 37.50
CA PRO A 174 -31.34 -34.73 38.16
C PRO A 174 -31.14 -36.14 37.60
N ASP A 175 -31.30 -37.14 38.48
CA ASP A 175 -31.22 -38.55 38.07
C ASP A 175 -32.32 -38.82 37.03
N PRO A 176 -31.98 -39.24 35.80
CA PRO A 176 -32.97 -39.54 34.77
C PRO A 176 -33.98 -40.61 35.20
N ALA A 177 -33.60 -41.53 36.10
CA ALA A 177 -34.53 -42.51 36.65
C ALA A 177 -35.62 -41.83 37.51
N GLN A 178 -35.23 -40.88 38.37
CA GLN A 178 -36.18 -40.12 39.19
C GLN A 178 -37.09 -39.22 38.37
N GLU A 179 -36.58 -38.60 37.31
CA GLU A 179 -37.41 -37.78 36.41
C GLU A 179 -38.50 -38.62 35.72
N VAL A 180 -38.17 -39.85 35.30
CA VAL A 180 -39.14 -40.78 34.71
C VAL A 180 -40.15 -41.25 35.75
N GLU A 181 -39.71 -41.58 36.96
CA GLU A 181 -40.59 -41.97 38.06
C GLU A 181 -41.58 -40.86 38.43
N ASP A 182 -41.13 -39.62 38.56
CA ASP A 182 -41.98 -38.45 38.82
C ASP A 182 -43.00 -38.24 37.71
N ARG A 183 -42.59 -38.40 36.44
CA ARG A 183 -43.50 -38.32 35.30
C ARG A 183 -44.55 -39.41 35.32
N LEU A 184 -44.16 -40.64 35.64
CA LEU A 184 -45.08 -41.78 35.78
C LEU A 184 -46.04 -41.58 36.95
N ALA A 185 -45.58 -41.02 38.07
CA ALA A 185 -46.41 -40.73 39.24
C ALA A 185 -47.47 -39.66 38.93
N ARG A 186 -47.09 -38.57 38.22
CA ARG A 186 -48.03 -37.53 37.77
C ARG A 186 -49.11 -38.07 36.85
N LEU A 187 -48.75 -38.98 35.95
CA LEU A 187 -49.71 -39.63 35.05
C LEU A 187 -50.73 -40.49 35.83
N ARG A 188 -50.28 -41.25 36.84
CA ARG A 188 -51.17 -42.09 37.66
C ARG A 188 -52.13 -41.31 38.56
N GLN A 189 -51.83 -40.06 38.89
CA GLN A 189 -52.72 -39.20 39.70
C GLN A 189 -53.75 -38.43 38.86
N ALA A 190 -53.62 -38.48 37.53
CA ALA A 190 -54.51 -37.78 36.60
C ALA A 190 -55.70 -38.64 36.12
N ASP A 191 -55.75 -39.92 36.52
CA ASP A 191 -56.87 -40.86 36.33
C ASP A 191 -57.66 -41.04 37.64
#